data_AF-A0A5C0SG47-F1
#
_entry.id   AF-A0A5C0SG47-F1
#
_cell.length_a   1.000
_cell.length_b   1.000
_cell.length_c   1.000
_cell.angle_alpha   90.00
_cell.angle_beta   90.00
_cell.angle_gamma   90.00
#
_symmetry.space_group_name_H-M   'P 1'
#
loop_
_entity.id
_entity.type
_entity.pdbx_description
1 polymer ?
#
loop_
_entity_poly.entity_id
_entity_poly.type
_entity_poly.pdbx_seq_one_letter_code
_entity_poly.pdbx_strand_id
1 'polypeptide(L)'
;MSKLANLRKGIQEHKIIDFPDTDMKVALVQLSTKEIIEAREKAIKYITKHHVDVDTGDLILNTYILLKAMRNAENLEEPFADSFEEIQENTNPKQIYALHSEFLEVQNGKLPEIEDMTNEEFEEIKKKLNQTQLKELDGELQNILRYFHQKMLLKSLQKGN
;
A
#
# COMPACT_ATOMS: atom_id res chain seq x y z
N MET A 1 14.31 -13.46 5.59
CA MET A 1 14.96 -12.35 6.33
C MET A 1 13.88 -11.57 7.08
N SER A 2 14.16 -11.09 8.30
CA SER A 2 13.19 -10.39 9.15
C SER A 2 12.89 -8.96 8.64
N LYS A 3 11.63 -8.53 8.66
CA LYS A 3 11.17 -7.15 8.34
C LYS A 3 12.01 -6.07 9.03
N LEU A 4 12.38 -6.32 10.28
CA LEU A 4 13.20 -5.44 11.12
C LEU A 4 14.63 -5.22 10.58
N ALA A 5 15.19 -6.20 9.86
CA ALA A 5 16.50 -6.09 9.25
C ALA A 5 16.49 -5.24 7.97
N ASN A 6 15.37 -5.22 7.24
CA ASN A 6 15.20 -4.40 6.03
C ASN A 6 14.98 -2.93 6.40
N LEU A 7 14.15 -2.66 7.41
CA LEU A 7 13.96 -1.30 7.96
C LEU A 7 15.26 -0.69 8.48
N ARG A 8 16.09 -1.46 9.21
CA ARG A 8 17.41 -1.00 9.68
C ARG A 8 18.41 -0.66 8.57
N LYS A 9 18.18 -1.17 7.36
CA LYS A 9 19.02 -0.91 6.17
C LYS A 9 18.43 0.18 5.26
N GLY A 10 17.29 0.77 5.62
CA GLY A 10 16.58 1.73 4.77
C GLY A 10 15.98 1.10 3.51
N ILE A 11 15.81 -0.22 3.49
CA ILE A 11 15.20 -0.93 2.36
C ILE A 11 13.69 -0.79 2.48
N GLN A 12 13.09 -0.09 1.52
CA GLN A 12 11.65 0.13 1.39
C GLN A 12 10.91 -1.23 1.41
N GLU A 13 9.81 -1.30 2.17
CA GLU A 13 8.98 -2.51 2.20
C GLU A 13 8.46 -2.79 0.78
N HIS A 14 8.64 -4.03 0.33
CA HIS A 14 8.24 -4.44 -1.00
C HIS A 14 7.80 -5.91 -1.05
N LYS A 15 7.00 -6.24 -2.07
CA LYS A 15 6.59 -7.59 -2.44
C LYS A 15 6.94 -7.82 -3.91
N ILE A 16 7.65 -8.90 -4.20
CA ILE A 16 7.91 -9.31 -5.58
C ILE A 16 6.78 -10.24 -6.00
N ILE A 17 6.15 -9.92 -7.12
CA ILE A 17 5.07 -10.70 -7.72
C ILE A 17 5.36 -10.92 -9.21
N ASP A 18 4.70 -11.92 -9.80
CA ASP A 18 4.75 -12.13 -11.24
C ASP A 18 3.86 -11.09 -11.93
N PHE A 19 4.39 -10.45 -12.98
CA PHE A 19 3.63 -9.47 -13.74
C PHE A 19 2.65 -10.20 -14.67
N PRO A 20 1.36 -9.80 -14.71
CA PRO A 20 0.31 -10.59 -15.35
C PRO A 20 0.60 -10.95 -16.79
N ASP A 21 0.31 -12.20 -17.17
CA ASP A 21 0.49 -12.75 -18.52
C ASP A 21 1.92 -12.61 -19.10
N THR A 22 2.93 -12.43 -18.25
CA THR A 22 4.34 -12.36 -18.63
C THR A 22 5.20 -13.24 -17.72
N ASP A 23 6.43 -13.54 -18.15
CA ASP A 23 7.45 -14.17 -17.30
C ASP A 23 8.23 -13.13 -16.45
N MET A 24 7.84 -11.86 -16.51
CA MET A 24 8.53 -10.78 -15.79
C MET A 24 8.11 -10.72 -14.33
N LYS A 25 9.04 -10.30 -13.48
CA LYS A 25 8.77 -10.03 -12.06
C LYS A 25 8.79 -8.54 -11.79
N VAL A 26 7.83 -8.10 -10.98
CA VAL A 26 7.72 -6.70 -10.54
C VAL A 26 7.81 -6.63 -9.02
N ALA A 27 8.55 -5.65 -8.52
CA ALA A 27 8.54 -5.30 -7.10
C ALA A 27 7.53 -4.19 -6.86
N LEU A 28 6.52 -4.46 -6.03
CA LEU A 28 5.61 -3.43 -5.52
C LEU A 28 6.22 -2.85 -4.25
N VAL A 29 6.49 -1.54 -4.25
CA VAL A 29 7.07 -0.83 -3.10
C VAL A 29 6.04 0.02 -2.39
N GLN A 30 6.17 0.15 -1.06
CA GLN A 30 5.33 1.03 -0.26
C GLN A 30 5.59 2.50 -0.63
N LEU A 31 4.55 3.26 -0.96
CA LEU A 31 4.69 4.69 -1.27
C LEU A 31 4.50 5.58 -0.05
N SER A 32 5.20 6.71 -0.01
CA SER A 32 4.91 7.78 0.94
C SER A 32 3.56 8.46 0.63
N THR A 33 2.95 9.10 1.63
CA THR A 33 1.72 9.89 1.43
C THR A 33 1.88 10.96 0.35
N LYS A 34 3.07 11.57 0.27
CA LYS A 34 3.38 12.58 -0.75
C LYS A 34 3.32 12.00 -2.16
N GLU A 35 3.95 10.84 -2.37
CA GLU A 35 3.95 10.16 -3.68
C GLU A 35 2.55 9.73 -4.11
N ILE A 36 1.72 9.28 -3.18
CA ILE A 36 0.31 8.94 -3.45
C ILE A 36 -0.48 10.19 -3.88
N ILE A 37 -0.28 11.32 -3.18
CA ILE A 37 -0.94 12.58 -3.55
C ILE A 37 -0.48 13.01 -4.95
N GLU A 38 0.82 13.01 -5.22
CA GLU A 38 1.37 13.36 -6.55
C GLU A 38 0.81 12.46 -7.67
N ALA A 39 0.69 11.15 -7.42
CA ALA A 39 0.10 10.21 -8.37
C ALA A 39 -1.37 10.55 -8.67
N ARG A 40 -2.15 10.82 -7.62
CA ARG A 40 -3.57 11.18 -7.74
C ARG A 40 -3.77 12.51 -8.45
N GLU A 41 -2.94 13.51 -8.18
CA GLU A 41 -3.00 14.80 -8.87
C GLU A 41 -2.75 14.64 -10.38
N LYS A 42 -1.77 13.82 -10.77
CA LYS A 42 -1.52 13.49 -12.18
C LYS A 42 -2.71 12.77 -12.82
N ALA A 43 -3.27 11.78 -12.13
CA ALA A 43 -4.46 11.07 -12.60
C ALA A 43 -5.66 11.99 -12.78
N ILE A 44 -5.98 12.84 -11.80
CA ILE A 44 -7.10 13.79 -11.87
C ILE A 44 -6.91 14.76 -13.03
N LYS A 45 -5.67 15.25 -13.24
CA LYS A 45 -5.35 16.11 -14.38
C LYS A 45 -5.58 15.40 -15.72
N TYR A 46 -5.21 14.13 -15.81
CA TYR A 46 -5.46 13.31 -17.00
C TYR A 46 -6.97 13.11 -17.23
N ILE A 47 -7.70 12.64 -16.21
CA ILE A 47 -9.15 12.41 -16.25
C ILE A 47 -9.90 13.68 -16.69
N THR A 48 -9.54 14.83 -16.12
CA THR A 48 -10.17 16.12 -16.44
C THR A 48 -9.89 16.54 -17.89
N LYS A 49 -8.69 16.25 -18.42
CA LYS A 49 -8.34 16.56 -19.80
C LYS A 49 -9.09 15.66 -20.80
N HIS A 50 -9.30 14.39 -20.44
CA HIS A 50 -9.81 13.37 -21.35
C HIS A 50 -11.32 13.07 -21.19
N HIS A 51 -11.99 13.64 -20.18
CA HIS A 51 -13.45 13.53 -19.95
C HIS A 51 -13.96 12.08 -19.97
N VAL A 52 -13.31 11.23 -19.19
CA VAL A 52 -13.65 9.81 -19.07
C VAL A 52 -14.81 9.60 -18.09
N ASP A 53 -15.48 8.45 -18.19
CA ASP A 53 -16.48 8.01 -17.21
C ASP A 53 -15.85 7.62 -15.86
N VAL A 54 -16.69 7.38 -14.86
CA VAL A 54 -16.26 7.12 -13.48
C VAL A 54 -15.44 5.83 -13.36
N ASP A 55 -15.86 4.74 -14.01
CA ASP A 55 -15.19 3.44 -13.91
C ASP A 55 -13.80 3.51 -14.56
N THR A 56 -13.71 4.17 -15.72
CA THR A 56 -12.43 4.48 -16.37
C THR A 56 -11.57 5.42 -15.52
N GLY A 57 -12.18 6.35 -14.79
CA GLY A 57 -11.49 7.25 -13.86
C GLY A 57 -10.81 6.50 -12.71
N ASP A 58 -11.49 5.55 -12.09
CA ASP A 58 -10.92 4.71 -11.03
C ASP A 58 -9.77 3.85 -11.53
N LEU A 59 -9.91 3.29 -12.75
CA LEU A 59 -8.84 2.55 -13.39
C LEU A 59 -7.59 3.45 -13.60
N ILE A 60 -7.78 4.67 -14.11
CA ILE A 60 -6.69 5.63 -14.32
C ILE A 60 -6.00 5.98 -13.00
N LEU A 61 -6.76 6.23 -11.94
CA LEU A 61 -6.21 6.50 -10.61
C LEU A 61 -5.31 5.37 -10.12
N ASN A 62 -5.79 4.13 -10.24
CA ASN A 62 -5.04 2.95 -9.81
C ASN A 62 -3.76 2.77 -10.64
N THR A 63 -3.83 2.96 -11.97
CA THR A 63 -2.65 2.85 -12.84
C THR A 63 -1.59 3.90 -12.52
N TYR A 64 -1.94 5.15 -12.23
CA TYR A 64 -0.96 6.17 -11.83
C TYR A 64 -0.29 5.86 -10.48
N ILE A 65 -1.02 5.26 -9.55
CA ILE A 65 -0.46 4.78 -8.28
C ILE A 65 0.50 3.63 -8.55
N LEU A 66 0.11 2.65 -9.38
CA LEU A 66 0.96 1.52 -9.76
C LEU A 66 2.21 1.95 -10.52
N LEU A 67 2.12 2.93 -11.43
CA LEU A 67 3.27 3.53 -12.12
C LEU A 67 4.32 4.05 -11.12
N LYS A 68 3.86 4.63 -10.01
CA LYS A 68 4.75 5.07 -8.94
C LYS A 68 5.25 3.92 -8.07
N ALA A 69 4.46 2.88 -7.84
CA ALA A 69 4.76 1.79 -6.91
C ALA A 69 5.54 0.61 -7.52
N MET A 70 5.49 0.41 -8.83
CA MET A 70 6.14 -0.72 -9.50
C MET A 70 7.61 -0.41 -9.79
N ARG A 71 8.49 -1.32 -9.39
CA ARG A 71 9.95 -1.28 -9.62
C ARG A 71 10.43 -2.56 -10.27
N ASN A 72 11.60 -2.50 -10.91
CA ASN A 72 12.29 -3.69 -11.38
C ASN A 72 12.60 -4.60 -10.17
N ALA A 73 12.28 -5.89 -10.26
CA ALA A 73 12.49 -6.84 -9.17
C ALA A 73 13.97 -7.06 -8.82
N GLU A 74 14.88 -6.81 -9.76
CA GLU A 74 16.32 -6.90 -9.57
C GLU A 74 16.94 -5.56 -9.10
N ASN A 75 16.24 -4.44 -9.34
CA ASN A 75 16.68 -3.10 -9.00
C ASN A 75 15.53 -2.20 -8.54
N LEU A 76 15.36 -2.06 -7.22
CA LEU A 76 14.27 -1.29 -6.62
C LEU A 76 14.35 0.23 -6.87
N GLU A 77 15.47 0.76 -7.36
CA GLU A 77 15.58 2.17 -7.74
C GLU A 77 15.01 2.44 -9.13
N GLU A 78 14.88 1.41 -9.96
CA GLU A 78 14.44 1.53 -11.35
C GLU A 78 12.93 1.31 -11.47
N PRO A 79 12.18 2.24 -12.10
CA PRO A 79 10.76 2.03 -12.38
C PRO A 79 10.56 0.82 -13.28
N PHE A 80 9.45 0.10 -13.08
CA PHE A 80 9.10 -1.05 -13.94
C PHE A 80 8.61 -0.61 -15.33
N ALA A 81 8.00 0.58 -15.41
CA ALA A 81 7.47 1.17 -16.63
C ALA A 81 7.72 2.69 -16.61
N ASP A 82 7.93 3.27 -17.78
CA ASP A 82 8.25 4.69 -17.94
C ASP A 82 6.99 5.56 -18.02
N SER A 83 5.87 4.96 -18.40
CA SER A 83 4.64 5.71 -18.70
C SER A 83 3.36 4.99 -18.27
N PHE A 84 2.28 5.78 -18.18
CA PHE A 84 0.94 5.27 -17.90
C PHE A 84 0.44 4.38 -19.04
N GLU A 85 0.73 4.79 -20.28
CA GLU A 85 0.36 4.11 -21.52
C GLU A 85 0.99 2.72 -21.59
N GLU A 86 2.27 2.59 -21.25
CA GLU A 86 2.99 1.31 -21.24
C GLU A 86 2.35 0.29 -20.28
N ILE A 87 1.87 0.73 -19.11
CA ILE A 87 1.17 -0.16 -18.19
C ILE A 87 -0.18 -0.57 -18.78
N GLN A 88 -0.94 0.35 -19.38
CA GLN A 88 -2.25 0.04 -19.97
C GLN A 88 -2.16 -0.87 -21.19
N GLU A 89 -1.11 -0.76 -22.01
CA GLU A 89 -0.92 -1.61 -23.19
C GLU A 89 -0.64 -3.06 -22.80
N ASN A 90 0.02 -3.28 -21.66
CA ASN A 90 0.43 -4.60 -21.19
C ASN A 90 -0.50 -5.18 -20.11
N THR A 91 -1.57 -4.49 -19.74
CA THR A 91 -2.51 -4.97 -18.71
C THR A 91 -3.96 -4.67 -19.06
N ASN A 92 -4.84 -5.60 -18.71
CA ASN A 92 -6.28 -5.37 -18.76
C ASN A 92 -6.82 -4.81 -17.42
N PRO A 93 -8.05 -4.24 -17.39
CA PRO A 93 -8.60 -3.65 -16.18
C PRO A 93 -8.60 -4.58 -14.96
N LYS A 94 -8.91 -5.88 -15.13
CA LYS A 94 -8.92 -6.84 -14.02
C LYS A 94 -7.52 -7.01 -13.42
N GLN A 95 -6.49 -7.02 -14.26
CA GLN A 95 -5.10 -7.11 -13.84
C GLN A 95 -4.65 -5.87 -13.09
N ILE A 96 -5.05 -4.67 -13.54
CA ILE A 96 -4.79 -3.42 -12.80
C ILE A 96 -5.39 -3.48 -11.40
N TYR A 97 -6.64 -3.92 -11.25
CA TYR A 97 -7.26 -4.05 -9.93
C TYR A 97 -6.57 -5.10 -9.06
N ALA A 98 -6.14 -6.23 -9.64
CA ALA A 98 -5.39 -7.26 -8.91
C ALA A 98 -4.03 -6.72 -8.42
N LEU A 99 -3.25 -6.09 -9.30
CA LEU A 99 -1.98 -5.44 -8.96
C LEU A 99 -2.16 -4.35 -7.90
N HIS A 100 -3.22 -3.56 -8.01
CA HIS A 100 -3.51 -2.53 -7.02
C HIS A 100 -3.90 -3.13 -5.67
N SER A 101 -4.61 -4.26 -5.64
CA SER A 101 -4.89 -5.00 -4.41
C SER A 101 -3.61 -5.48 -3.73
N GLU A 102 -2.69 -6.05 -4.50
CA GLU A 102 -1.35 -6.45 -4.03
C GLU A 102 -0.56 -5.26 -3.48
N PHE A 103 -0.63 -4.10 -4.16
CA PHE A 103 -0.03 -2.87 -3.69
C PHE A 103 -0.63 -2.42 -2.34
N LEU A 104 -1.96 -2.52 -2.16
CA LEU A 104 -2.59 -2.18 -0.89
C LEU A 104 -2.13 -3.09 0.25
N GLU A 105 -1.83 -4.36 0.00
CA GLU A 105 -1.23 -5.24 1.01
C GLU A 105 0.18 -4.78 1.40
N VAL A 106 0.99 -4.35 0.43
CA VAL A 106 2.32 -3.77 0.72
C VAL A 106 2.19 -2.45 1.48
N GLN A 107 1.28 -1.58 1.02
CA GLN A 107 1.09 -0.24 1.56
C GLN A 107 0.62 -0.24 3.01
N ASN A 108 -0.27 -1.18 3.35
CA ASN A 108 -0.79 -1.35 4.71
C ASN A 108 0.13 -2.24 5.57
N GLY A 109 1.20 -2.77 4.99
CA GLY A 109 1.91 -3.94 5.49
C GLY A 109 0.99 -5.16 5.55
N LYS A 110 1.55 -6.37 5.68
CA LYS A 110 0.78 -7.42 6.36
C LYS A 110 0.43 -6.87 7.75
N LEU A 111 -0.77 -6.31 7.91
CA LEU A 111 -1.36 -6.10 9.21
C LEU A 111 -1.30 -7.49 9.87
N PRO A 112 -0.56 -7.69 10.97
CA PRO A 112 -0.71 -8.92 11.71
C PRO A 112 -2.20 -9.03 12.03
N GLU A 113 -2.81 -10.14 11.62
CA GLU A 113 -4.14 -10.46 12.08
C GLU A 113 -4.03 -10.45 13.61
N ILE A 114 -4.94 -9.75 14.30
CA ILE A 114 -4.93 -9.74 15.79
C ILE A 114 -5.02 -11.17 16.32
N GLU A 115 -5.52 -12.10 15.51
CA GLU A 115 -5.61 -13.53 15.76
C GLU A 115 -4.24 -14.23 15.80
N ASP A 116 -3.21 -13.65 15.16
CA ASP A 116 -1.83 -14.13 15.17
C ASP A 116 -0.98 -13.47 16.27
N MET A 117 -1.51 -12.45 16.96
CA MET A 117 -0.79 -11.72 17.99
C MET A 117 -0.91 -12.44 19.33
N THR A 118 0.23 -12.72 19.95
CA THR A 118 0.24 -13.29 21.29
C THR A 118 -0.28 -12.29 22.31
N ASN A 119 -0.85 -12.77 23.42
CA ASN A 119 -1.31 -11.90 24.51
C ASN A 119 -0.20 -11.01 25.09
N GLU A 120 1.05 -11.46 25.00
CA GLU A 120 2.23 -10.72 25.46
C GLU A 120 2.53 -9.51 24.56
N GLU A 121 2.50 -9.70 23.24
CA GLU A 121 2.68 -8.62 22.27
C GLU A 121 1.58 -7.56 22.38
N PHE A 122 0.34 -8.00 22.61
CA PHE A 122 -0.80 -7.10 22.81
C PHE A 122 -0.64 -6.21 24.04
N GLU A 123 -0.25 -6.78 25.18
CA GLU A 123 -0.04 -6.00 26.42
C GLU A 123 1.20 -5.10 26.31
N GLU A 124 2.23 -5.48 25.55
CA GLU A 124 3.39 -4.62 25.30
C GLU A 124 3.03 -3.39 24.46
N ILE A 125 2.21 -3.56 23.41
CA ILE A 125 1.72 -2.45 22.58
C ILE A 125 0.84 -1.51 23.41
N LYS A 126 -0.08 -2.06 24.21
CA LYS A 126 -0.93 -1.29 25.12
C LYS A 126 -0.12 -0.49 26.14
N LYS A 127 0.96 -1.06 26.66
CA LYS A 127 1.88 -0.36 27.57
C LYS A 127 2.63 0.77 26.86
N LYS A 128 3.10 0.56 25.62
CA LYS A 128 3.74 1.61 24.81
C LYS A 128 2.77 2.76 24.52
N LEU A 129 1.54 2.47 24.12
CA LEU A 129 0.50 3.48 23.85
C LEU A 129 0.13 4.31 25.10
N ASN A 130 0.16 3.70 26.30
CA ASN A 130 -0.09 4.42 27.55
C ASN A 130 1.06 5.36 27.97
N GLN A 131 2.24 5.22 27.38
CA GLN A 131 3.45 5.97 27.72
C GLN A 131 3.83 7.04 26.68
N THR A 132 3.30 6.95 25.46
CA THR A 132 3.61 7.90 24.38
C THR A 132 2.73 9.16 24.47
N GLN A 133 3.35 10.33 24.54
CA GLN A 133 2.60 11.59 24.40
C GLN A 133 2.13 11.75 22.95
N LEU A 134 0.88 12.17 22.74
CA LEU A 134 0.24 12.36 21.41
C LEU A 134 1.08 13.16 20.39
N LYS A 135 2.05 13.96 20.87
CA LYS A 135 2.95 14.79 20.05
C LYS A 135 4.16 14.04 19.47
N GLU A 136 4.43 12.83 19.95
CA GLU A 136 5.54 11.96 19.53
C GLU A 136 5.07 10.82 18.60
N LEU A 137 3.80 10.83 18.20
CA LEU A 137 3.24 9.84 17.29
C LEU A 137 3.80 10.06 15.88
N ASP A 138 4.77 9.24 15.49
CA ASP A 138 5.19 9.14 14.09
C ASP A 138 4.12 8.47 13.22
N GLY A 139 4.36 8.42 11.90
CA GLY A 139 3.41 7.83 10.94
C GLY A 139 3.16 6.33 11.14
N GLU A 140 4.10 5.59 11.73
CA GLU A 140 3.95 4.16 12.02
C GLU A 140 3.00 3.95 13.20
N LEU A 141 3.17 4.73 14.28
CA LEU A 141 2.28 4.75 15.43
C LEU A 141 0.86 5.25 15.10
N GLN A 142 0.73 6.22 14.19
CA GLN A 142 -0.58 6.64 13.68
C GLN A 142 -1.27 5.52 12.89
N ASN A 143 -0.53 4.76 12.09
CA ASN A 143 -1.08 3.61 11.37
C ASN A 143 -1.50 2.50 12.34
N ILE A 144 -0.69 2.23 13.39
CA ILE A 144 -1.02 1.28 14.46
C ILE A 144 -2.29 1.73 15.21
N LEU A 145 -2.40 3.01 15.56
CA LEU A 145 -3.59 3.57 16.23
C LEU A 145 -4.84 3.54 15.35
N ARG A 146 -4.71 3.90 14.07
CA ARG A 146 -5.81 3.85 13.09
C ARG A 146 -6.29 2.41 12.91
N TYR A 147 -5.37 1.45 12.85
CA TYR A 147 -5.66 0.02 12.78
C TYR A 147 -6.38 -0.47 14.04
N PHE A 148 -5.88 -0.11 15.23
CA PHE A 148 -6.50 -0.46 16.50
C PHE A 148 -7.92 0.10 16.62
N HIS A 149 -8.12 1.35 16.21
CA HIS A 149 -9.43 2.01 16.22
C HIS A 149 -10.43 1.33 15.28
N GLN A 150 -10.03 1.02 14.04
CA GLN A 150 -10.88 0.31 13.08
C GLN A 150 -11.27 -1.09 13.56
N LYS A 151 -10.33 -1.82 14.19
CA LYS A 151 -10.61 -3.17 14.73
C LYS A 151 -11.49 -3.14 15.98
N MET A 152 -11.35 -2.15 16.86
CA MET A 152 -12.28 -1.96 17.99
C MET A 152 -13.70 -1.63 17.51
N LEU A 153 -13.83 -0.78 16.49
CA LEU A 153 -15.13 -0.50 15.86
C LEU A 153 -15.77 -1.77 15.28
N LEU A 154 -15.01 -2.57 14.55
CA LEU A 154 -15.48 -3.87 14.02
C LEU A 154 -15.93 -4.84 15.12
N LYS A 155 -15.17 -4.96 16.22
CA LYS A 155 -15.58 -5.79 17.37
C LYS A 155 -16.83 -5.26 18.08
N SER A 156 -17.01 -3.93 18.14
CA SER A 156 -18.21 -3.33 18.73
C SER A 156 -19.45 -3.56 17.86
N LEU A 157 -19.30 -3.54 16.53
CA LEU A 157 -20.35 -3.86 15.57
C LEU A 157 -20.72 -5.36 15.60
N GLN A 158 -19.74 -6.25 15.81
CA GLN A 158 -19.99 -7.69 15.95
C GLN A 158 -20.64 -8.08 17.29
N LYS A 159 -20.52 -7.25 18.32
CA LYS A 159 -21.23 -7.41 19.60
C LYS A 159 -22.61 -6.74 19.63
N GLY A 160 -23.01 -6.09 18.54
CA GLY A 160 -24.27 -5.38 18.37
C GLY A 160 -25.35 -6.16 17.63
N ASN A 161 -25.40 -7.49 17.81
CA ASN A 161 -26.52 -8.38 17.44
C ASN A 161 -26.77 -9.36 18.59
#